data_AF-A0A379FKD2-F1
#
_entry.id   AF-A0A379FKD2-F1
#
_cell.length_a   1.000
_cell.length_b   1.000
_cell.length_c   1.000
_cell.angle_alpha   90.00
_cell.angle_beta   90.00
_cell.angle_gamma   90.00
#
_symmetry.space_group_name_H-M   'P 1'
#
loop_
_entity.id
_entity.type
_entity.pdbx_description
1 polymer ?
#
loop_
_entity_poly.entity_id
_entity_poly.type
_entity_poly.pdbx_seq_one_letter_code
_entity_poly.pdbx_strand_id
1 'polypeptide(L)'
;MDIASDELTADVIYQIGALQGLAKAVGMKVTYVKPHGALYNTIAHDKRQALAVIEAILAIDPQLILVALAGSPLITLAKEKGLRVVAEAFADRAYHADGTLVSRKQEGAVLHDPQLVAQRMLKLVQKGGVESIEGTFTAIQADSICVHGDSPDAVNLAKSVKEILITHGIAIKPFTSAIGIKEA
;
A
#
# COMPACT_ATOMS: atom_id res chain seq x y z
N MET A 1 14.01 8.68 -8.50
CA MET A 1 15.40 8.57 -8.02
C MET A 1 16.18 7.87 -9.10
N ASP A 2 17.33 8.40 -9.48
CA ASP A 2 18.23 7.73 -10.42
C ASP A 2 19.21 6.90 -9.59
N ILE A 3 18.99 5.59 -9.55
CA ILE A 3 19.75 4.61 -8.79
C ILE A 3 19.98 3.39 -9.67
N ALA A 4 21.17 2.79 -9.60
CA ALA A 4 21.46 1.58 -10.35
C ALA A 4 20.62 0.40 -9.80
N SER A 5 20.28 -0.56 -10.66
CA SER A 5 19.37 -1.65 -10.25
C SER A 5 19.97 -2.55 -9.18
N ASP A 6 21.28 -2.79 -9.23
CA ASP A 6 22.05 -3.56 -8.26
C ASP A 6 22.15 -2.83 -6.91
N GLU A 7 22.41 -1.52 -6.92
CA GLU A 7 22.37 -0.68 -5.72
C GLU A 7 20.99 -0.73 -5.05
N LEU A 8 19.92 -0.51 -5.82
CA LEU A 8 18.56 -0.57 -5.30
C LEU A 8 18.22 -1.97 -4.74
N THR A 9 18.66 -3.03 -5.41
CA THR A 9 18.45 -4.40 -4.95
C THR A 9 19.16 -4.63 -3.61
N ALA A 10 20.43 -4.21 -3.50
CA ALA A 10 21.22 -4.32 -2.28
C ALA A 10 20.60 -3.52 -1.13
N ASP A 11 20.16 -2.29 -1.37
CA ASP A 11 19.53 -1.42 -0.37
C ASP A 11 18.22 -2.02 0.18
N VAL A 12 17.41 -2.62 -0.70
CA VAL A 12 16.16 -3.26 -0.29
C VAL A 12 16.44 -4.52 0.53
N ILE A 13 17.38 -5.37 0.09
CA ILE A 13 17.81 -6.56 0.86
C ILE A 13 18.31 -6.14 2.24
N TYR A 14 19.17 -5.12 2.30
CA TYR A 14 19.75 -4.63 3.55
C TYR A 14 18.66 -4.18 4.54
N GLN A 15 17.71 -3.36 4.08
CA GLN A 15 16.64 -2.84 4.93
C GLN A 15 15.70 -3.94 5.45
N ILE A 16 15.33 -4.89 4.57
CA ILE A 16 14.49 -6.03 4.98
C ILE A 16 15.25 -6.91 5.99
N GLY A 17 16.52 -7.21 5.73
CA GLY A 17 17.34 -8.04 6.62
C GLY A 17 17.54 -7.41 8.00
N ALA A 18 17.78 -6.10 8.06
CA ALA A 18 17.87 -5.37 9.31
C ALA A 18 16.57 -5.47 10.12
N LEU A 19 15.41 -5.24 9.49
CA LEU A 19 14.12 -5.34 10.16
C LEU A 19 13.78 -6.78 10.59
N GLN A 20 14.11 -7.78 9.77
CA GLN A 20 13.94 -9.19 10.12
C GLN A 20 14.79 -9.59 11.33
N GLY A 21 16.04 -9.10 11.41
CA GLY A 21 16.90 -9.29 12.57
C GLY A 21 16.29 -8.73 13.86
N LEU A 22 15.76 -7.50 13.80
CA LEU A 22 15.08 -6.85 14.92
C LEU A 22 13.79 -7.58 15.31
N ALA A 23 12.94 -7.93 14.33
CA ALA A 23 11.70 -8.67 14.57
C ALA A 23 11.99 -10.02 15.27
N LYS A 24 13.00 -10.74 14.80
CA LYS A 24 13.42 -12.01 15.40
C LYS A 24 13.87 -11.85 16.86
N ALA A 25 14.57 -10.77 17.19
CA ALA A 25 15.04 -10.52 18.55
C ALA A 25 13.90 -10.34 19.58
N VAL A 26 12.70 -9.97 19.12
CA VAL A 26 11.48 -9.83 19.94
C VAL A 26 10.45 -10.94 19.69
N GLY A 27 10.84 -12.04 19.04
CA GLY A 27 9.95 -13.18 18.77
C GLY A 27 8.91 -12.94 17.69
N MET A 28 9.09 -11.94 16.83
CA MET A 28 8.20 -11.60 15.72
C MET A 28 8.81 -11.97 14.35
N LYS A 29 8.01 -11.87 13.30
CA LYS A 29 8.43 -12.06 11.91
C LYS A 29 7.94 -10.91 11.03
N VAL A 30 8.77 -10.49 10.08
CA VAL A 30 8.33 -9.60 9.01
C VAL A 30 7.54 -10.44 8.01
N THR A 31 6.34 -9.98 7.64
CA THR A 31 5.40 -10.75 6.79
C THR A 31 5.09 -10.08 5.46
N TYR A 32 5.40 -8.79 5.31
CA TYR A 32 5.19 -8.04 4.08
C TYR A 32 6.20 -6.90 3.94
N VAL A 33 6.34 -6.40 2.72
CA VAL A 33 7.17 -5.26 2.37
C VAL A 33 6.28 -4.25 1.66
N LYS A 34 6.33 -3.00 2.13
CA LYS A 34 5.72 -1.84 1.46
C LYS A 34 6.82 -0.81 1.21
N PRO A 35 7.25 -0.62 -0.04
CA PRO A 35 8.20 0.44 -0.38
C PRO A 35 7.68 1.81 0.08
N HIS A 36 8.56 2.72 0.47
CA HIS A 36 8.18 4.00 1.05
C HIS A 36 8.31 5.17 0.05
N GLY A 37 7.45 6.18 0.22
CA GLY A 37 7.62 7.51 -0.35
C GLY A 37 7.85 7.53 -1.87
N ALA A 38 8.96 8.16 -2.29
CA ALA A 38 9.29 8.30 -3.70
C ALA A 38 9.47 6.93 -4.39
N LEU A 39 10.08 5.95 -3.71
CA LEU A 39 10.27 4.61 -4.28
C LEU A 39 8.92 3.96 -4.59
N TYR A 40 7.96 4.00 -3.66
CA TYR A 40 6.60 3.47 -3.87
C TYR A 40 5.94 4.02 -5.13
N ASN A 41 5.99 5.35 -5.31
CA ASN A 41 5.40 6.01 -6.47
C ASN A 41 6.16 5.67 -7.75
N THR A 42 7.50 5.58 -7.70
CA THR A 42 8.32 5.25 -8.86
C THR A 42 8.05 3.83 -9.35
N ILE A 43 8.10 2.83 -8.48
CA ILE A 43 7.93 1.42 -8.88
C ILE A 43 6.52 1.06 -9.33
N ALA A 44 5.52 1.91 -9.06
CA ALA A 44 4.18 1.72 -9.59
C ALA A 44 4.18 1.72 -11.13
N HIS A 45 5.11 2.42 -11.77
CA HIS A 45 5.16 2.58 -13.23
C HIS A 45 6.53 2.29 -13.85
N ASP A 46 7.63 2.42 -13.10
CA ASP A 46 8.98 2.11 -13.59
C ASP A 46 9.28 0.61 -13.47
N LYS A 47 9.23 -0.09 -14.61
CA LYS A 47 9.49 -1.53 -14.68
C LYS A 47 10.89 -1.94 -14.20
N ARG A 48 11.92 -1.11 -14.45
CA ARG A 48 13.30 -1.45 -14.07
C ARG A 48 13.45 -1.44 -12.56
N GLN A 49 12.99 -0.38 -11.90
CA GLN A 49 13.06 -0.27 -10.44
C GLN A 49 12.10 -1.26 -9.76
N ALA A 50 10.93 -1.49 -10.35
CA ALA A 50 10.00 -2.53 -9.89
C ALA A 50 10.67 -3.92 -9.87
N LEU A 51 11.38 -4.30 -10.94
CA LEU A 51 12.09 -5.58 -11.00
C LEU A 51 13.17 -5.69 -9.93
N ALA A 52 13.98 -4.64 -9.72
CA ALA A 52 14.98 -4.62 -8.66
C ALA A 52 14.38 -4.86 -7.25
N VAL A 53 13.25 -4.21 -6.94
CA VAL A 53 12.54 -4.42 -5.66
C VAL A 53 11.98 -5.84 -5.56
N ILE A 54 11.36 -6.36 -6.63
CA ILE A 54 10.82 -7.72 -6.66
C ILE A 54 11.93 -8.76 -6.46
N GLU A 55 13.04 -8.62 -7.18
CA GLU A 55 14.21 -9.50 -7.11
C GLU A 55 14.84 -9.47 -5.71
N ALA A 56 14.95 -8.29 -5.10
CA ALA A 56 15.40 -8.15 -3.71
C ALA A 56 14.51 -8.93 -2.72
N ILE A 57 13.19 -8.78 -2.83
CA ILE A 57 12.24 -9.48 -1.95
C ILE A 57 12.34 -11.00 -2.13
N LEU A 58 12.37 -11.48 -3.38
CA LEU A 58 12.51 -12.91 -3.68
C LEU A 58 13.84 -13.49 -3.17
N ALA A 59 14.93 -12.73 -3.26
CA ALA A 59 16.25 -13.16 -2.83
C ALA A 59 16.36 -13.31 -1.31
N ILE A 60 15.73 -12.42 -0.54
CA ILE A 60 15.80 -12.46 0.92
C ILE A 60 14.77 -13.40 1.55
N ASP A 61 13.52 -13.35 1.10
CA ASP A 61 12.44 -14.21 1.59
C ASP A 61 11.26 -14.21 0.59
N PRO A 62 11.10 -15.25 -0.24
CA PRO A 62 10.02 -15.34 -1.22
C PRO A 62 8.63 -15.50 -0.59
N GLN A 63 8.53 -15.68 0.74
CA GLN A 63 7.25 -15.69 1.45
C GLN A 63 6.76 -14.27 1.79
N LEU A 64 7.57 -13.22 1.66
CA LEU A 64 7.10 -11.86 1.91
C LEU A 64 6.03 -11.44 0.90
N ILE A 65 5.01 -10.74 1.40
CA ILE A 65 3.96 -10.15 0.55
C ILE A 65 4.41 -8.73 0.14
N LEU A 66 4.33 -8.40 -1.15
CA LEU A 66 4.53 -7.03 -1.61
C LEU A 66 3.21 -6.25 -1.52
N VAL A 67 3.22 -5.10 -0.83
CA VAL A 67 2.12 -4.14 -0.86
C VAL A 67 2.38 -3.11 -1.96
N ALA A 68 1.46 -3.00 -2.92
CA ALA A 68 1.62 -2.17 -4.12
C ALA A 68 0.38 -1.31 -4.37
N LEU A 69 0.54 -0.19 -5.09
CA LEU A 69 -0.56 0.69 -5.45
C LEU A 69 -1.62 -0.07 -6.27
N ALA A 70 -2.88 -0.02 -5.82
CA ALA A 70 -4.01 -0.59 -6.55
C ALA A 70 -4.06 -0.08 -8.00
N GLY A 71 -4.30 -0.99 -8.95
CA GLY A 71 -4.34 -0.68 -10.39
C GLY A 71 -2.99 -0.47 -11.06
N SER A 72 -1.88 -0.45 -10.32
CA SER A 72 -0.56 -0.26 -10.92
C SER A 72 -0.06 -1.50 -11.69
N PRO A 73 0.69 -1.32 -12.80
CA PRO A 73 1.36 -2.41 -13.52
C PRO A 73 2.27 -3.30 -12.63
N LEU A 74 2.77 -2.76 -11.51
CA LEU A 74 3.57 -3.49 -10.54
C LEU A 74 2.86 -4.75 -10.00
N ILE A 75 1.54 -4.69 -9.82
CA ILE A 75 0.77 -5.84 -9.28
C ILE A 75 0.91 -7.05 -10.20
N THR A 76 0.68 -6.86 -11.50
CA THR A 76 0.79 -7.92 -12.49
C THR A 76 2.22 -8.43 -12.58
N LEU A 77 3.19 -7.52 -12.66
CA LEU A 77 4.61 -7.87 -12.77
C LEU A 77 5.10 -8.70 -11.56
N ALA A 78 4.75 -8.31 -10.34
CA ALA A 78 5.15 -9.02 -9.14
C ALA A 78 4.49 -10.41 -9.05
N LYS A 79 3.22 -10.55 -9.44
CA LYS A 79 2.54 -11.84 -9.53
C LYS A 79 3.19 -12.77 -10.56
N GLU A 80 3.53 -12.25 -11.75
CA GLU A 80 4.24 -13.00 -12.80
C GLU A 80 5.61 -13.51 -12.33
N LYS A 81 6.28 -12.76 -11.44
CA LYS A 81 7.55 -13.15 -10.82
C LYS A 81 7.39 -14.08 -9.60
N GLY A 82 6.17 -14.44 -9.23
CA GLY A 82 5.88 -15.39 -8.16
C GLY A 82 5.71 -14.78 -6.77
N LEU A 83 5.68 -13.44 -6.64
CA LEU A 83 5.36 -12.81 -5.36
C LEU A 83 3.85 -12.79 -5.10
N ARG A 84 3.50 -12.92 -3.82
CA ARG A 84 2.16 -12.59 -3.33
C ARG A 84 2.07 -11.07 -3.23
N VAL A 85 0.97 -10.51 -3.72
CA VAL A 85 0.79 -9.05 -3.78
C VAL A 85 -0.53 -8.66 -3.13
N VAL A 86 -0.50 -7.57 -2.38
CA VAL A 86 -1.65 -6.90 -1.79
C VAL A 86 -1.81 -5.54 -2.47
N ALA A 87 -2.98 -5.28 -3.04
CA ALA A 87 -3.32 -4.00 -3.64
C ALA A 87 -3.73 -3.01 -2.54
N GLU A 88 -3.16 -1.81 -2.55
CA GLU A 88 -3.38 -0.79 -1.53
C GLU A 88 -4.06 0.45 -2.10
N ALA A 89 -5.09 0.92 -1.38
CA ALA A 89 -5.67 2.24 -1.53
C ALA A 89 -5.23 3.17 -0.38
N PHE A 90 -5.43 4.47 -0.53
CA PHE A 90 -5.06 5.51 0.43
C PHE A 90 -6.31 6.26 0.87
N ALA A 91 -6.56 6.32 2.18
CA ALA A 91 -7.77 6.90 2.73
C ALA A 91 -7.88 8.41 2.46
N ASP A 92 -6.78 9.11 2.66
CA ASP A 92 -6.67 10.57 2.71
C ASP A 92 -6.02 11.17 1.46
N ARG A 93 -5.85 10.40 0.38
CA ARG A 93 -5.27 10.89 -0.87
C ARG A 93 -6.33 11.04 -1.94
N ALA A 94 -6.21 12.12 -2.72
CA ALA A 94 -6.96 12.26 -3.95
C ALA A 94 -6.37 11.38 -5.06
N TYR A 95 -7.25 10.93 -5.94
CA TYR A 95 -6.95 10.10 -7.09
C TYR A 95 -7.25 10.88 -8.37
N HIS A 96 -6.46 10.63 -9.41
CA HIS A 96 -6.84 10.97 -10.78
C HIS A 96 -7.81 9.92 -11.33
N ALA A 97 -8.50 10.27 -12.42
CA ALA A 97 -9.43 9.39 -13.13
C ALA A 97 -8.81 8.05 -13.61
N ASP A 98 -7.49 8.01 -13.78
CA ASP A 98 -6.72 6.82 -14.17
C ASP A 98 -6.33 5.91 -12.98
N GLY A 99 -6.73 6.28 -11.75
CA GLY A 99 -6.42 5.54 -10.52
C GLY A 99 -5.06 5.87 -9.90
N THR A 100 -4.27 6.77 -10.50
CA THR A 100 -3.02 7.24 -9.90
C THR A 100 -3.28 8.25 -8.77
N LEU A 101 -2.32 8.41 -7.86
CA LEU A 101 -2.42 9.37 -6.77
C LEU A 101 -2.07 10.78 -7.25
N VAL A 102 -2.89 11.76 -6.88
CA VAL A 102 -2.61 13.18 -7.15
C VAL A 102 -1.33 13.59 -6.41
N SER A 103 -0.43 14.28 -7.10
CA SER A 103 0.84 14.77 -6.52
C SER A 103 0.59 15.60 -5.26
N ARG A 104 1.32 15.31 -4.17
CA ARG A 104 1.23 16.08 -2.90
C ARG A 104 1.48 17.59 -3.07
N LYS A 105 2.10 18.02 -4.18
CA LYS A 105 2.35 19.44 -4.48
C LYS A 105 1.12 20.16 -5.02
N GLN A 106 0.08 19.42 -5.43
CA GLN A 106 -1.14 19.98 -5.98
C GLN A 106 -2.15 20.25 -4.86
N GLU A 107 -2.90 21.34 -4.97
CA GLU A 107 -4.00 21.64 -4.07
C GLU A 107 -5.06 20.53 -4.12
N GLY A 108 -5.61 20.15 -2.96
CA GLY A 108 -6.58 19.07 -2.85
C GLY A 108 -6.00 17.66 -2.91
N ALA A 109 -4.68 17.48 -3.01
CA ALA A 109 -4.05 16.16 -3.06
C ALA A 109 -4.19 15.33 -1.78
N VAL A 110 -4.38 16.01 -0.64
CA VAL A 110 -4.59 15.41 0.68
C VAL A 110 -5.93 15.86 1.22
N LEU A 111 -6.73 14.91 1.69
CA LEU A 111 -8.03 15.12 2.28
C LEU A 111 -7.88 15.19 3.80
N HIS A 112 -8.41 16.26 4.40
CA HIS A 112 -8.24 16.52 5.83
C HIS A 112 -9.50 16.24 6.66
N ASP A 113 -10.68 16.14 6.03
CA ASP A 113 -11.95 15.88 6.70
C ASP A 113 -12.11 14.37 6.99
N PRO A 114 -12.10 13.94 8.28
CA PRO A 114 -12.23 12.53 8.66
C PRO A 114 -13.52 11.87 8.18
N GLN A 115 -14.64 12.59 8.22
CA GLN A 115 -15.95 12.08 7.84
C GLN A 115 -16.01 11.88 6.32
N LEU A 116 -15.50 12.83 5.55
CA LEU A 116 -15.38 12.70 4.09
C LEU A 116 -14.52 11.49 3.72
N VAL A 117 -13.35 11.36 4.35
CA VAL A 117 -12.43 10.23 4.13
C VAL A 117 -13.08 8.89 4.49
N ALA A 118 -13.74 8.80 5.64
CA ALA A 118 -14.45 7.60 6.08
C ALA A 118 -15.54 7.18 5.07
N GLN A 119 -16.37 8.13 4.61
CA GLN A 119 -17.41 7.86 3.61
C GLN A 119 -16.82 7.42 2.26
N ARG A 120 -15.70 8.01 1.84
CA ARG A 120 -14.97 7.58 0.63
C ARG A 120 -14.47 6.15 0.75
N MET A 121 -13.91 5.77 1.91
CA MET A 121 -13.43 4.41 2.13
C MET A 121 -14.55 3.38 2.21
N LEU A 122 -15.70 3.73 2.81
CA LEU A 122 -16.89 2.88 2.74
C LEU A 122 -17.34 2.65 1.29
N LYS A 123 -17.40 3.72 0.48
CA LYS A 123 -17.72 3.60 -0.95
C LYS A 123 -16.71 2.75 -1.70
N LEU A 124 -15.42 2.89 -1.41
CA LEU A 124 -14.36 2.06 -2.00
C LEU A 124 -14.62 0.58 -1.75
N VAL A 125 -14.88 0.20 -0.49
CA VAL A 125 -15.10 -1.20 -0.13
C VAL A 125 -16.41 -1.76 -0.72
N GLN A 126 -17.49 -0.97 -0.74
CA GLN A 126 -18.80 -1.45 -1.21
C GLN A 126 -18.97 -1.40 -2.73
N LYS A 127 -18.35 -0.43 -3.41
CA LYS A 127 -18.57 -0.14 -4.83
C LYS A 127 -17.33 -0.34 -5.70
N GLY A 128 -16.17 -0.62 -5.11
CA GLY A 128 -14.92 -0.86 -5.83
C GLY A 128 -14.32 0.41 -6.44
N GLY A 129 -14.47 1.58 -5.80
CA GLY A 129 -13.92 2.83 -6.31
C GLY A 129 -14.29 4.08 -5.53
N VAL A 130 -13.70 5.20 -5.93
CA VAL A 130 -13.89 6.54 -5.33
C VAL A 130 -14.05 7.59 -6.42
N GLU A 131 -14.52 8.78 -6.04
CA GLU A 131 -14.52 9.93 -6.95
C GLU A 131 -13.11 10.53 -7.06
N SER A 132 -12.68 10.82 -8.29
CA SER A 132 -11.41 11.46 -8.60
C SER A 132 -11.45 12.96 -8.35
N ILE A 133 -10.28 13.62 -8.41
CA ILE A 133 -10.20 15.08 -8.33
C ILE A 133 -10.87 15.78 -9.53
N GLU A 134 -11.05 15.07 -10.64
CA GLU A 134 -11.79 15.53 -11.82
C GLU A 134 -13.31 15.31 -11.72
N GLY A 135 -13.82 14.78 -10.59
CA GLY A 135 -15.25 14.57 -10.37
C GLY A 135 -15.82 13.32 -11.06
N THR A 136 -14.96 12.36 -11.43
CA THR A 136 -15.39 11.12 -12.10
C THR A 136 -15.23 9.91 -11.18
N PHE A 137 -16.14 8.94 -11.28
CA PHE A 137 -15.99 7.69 -10.54
C PHE A 137 -14.81 6.89 -11.10
N THR A 138 -13.84 6.59 -10.25
CA THR A 138 -12.61 5.86 -10.56
C THR A 138 -12.64 4.51 -9.87
N ALA A 139 -12.58 3.44 -10.65
CA ALA A 139 -12.52 2.08 -10.13
C ALA A 139 -11.18 1.84 -9.42
N ILE A 140 -11.22 1.40 -8.17
CA ILE A 140 -10.05 1.07 -7.35
C ILE A 140 -10.38 -0.21 -6.59
N GLN A 141 -9.73 -1.30 -6.97
CA GLN A 141 -9.79 -2.57 -6.26
C GLN A 141 -8.58 -2.68 -5.34
N ALA A 142 -8.82 -2.68 -4.03
CA ALA A 142 -7.77 -2.75 -3.02
C ALA A 142 -8.12 -3.75 -1.93
N ASP A 143 -7.09 -4.44 -1.43
CA ASP A 143 -7.16 -5.38 -0.31
C ASP A 143 -6.79 -4.70 1.03
N SER A 144 -6.09 -3.57 0.96
CA SER A 144 -5.63 -2.78 2.12
C SER A 144 -5.92 -1.30 1.93
N ILE A 145 -6.21 -0.60 3.03
CA ILE A 145 -6.39 0.86 3.08
C ILE A 145 -5.29 1.46 3.95
N CYS A 146 -4.44 2.29 3.36
CA CYS A 146 -3.42 3.06 4.05
C CYS A 146 -4.07 4.25 4.76
N VAL A 147 -3.78 4.39 6.05
CA VAL A 147 -4.01 5.60 6.85
C VAL A 147 -2.65 6.18 7.23
N HIS A 148 -2.47 7.49 7.09
CA HIS A 148 -1.23 8.14 7.50
C HIS A 148 -1.23 8.45 8.99
N GLY A 149 -0.03 8.56 9.58
CA GLY A 149 0.20 8.84 11.00
C GLY A 149 0.95 10.15 11.27
N ASP A 150 1.19 10.96 10.23
CA ASP A 150 2.04 12.15 10.26
C ASP A 150 1.29 13.46 10.51
N SER A 151 -0.05 13.46 10.50
CA SER A 151 -0.88 14.64 10.77
C SER A 151 -1.39 14.69 12.22
N PRO A 152 -1.63 15.89 12.79
CA PRO A 152 -2.19 16.02 14.15
C PRO A 152 -3.51 15.28 14.36
N ASP A 153 -4.32 15.14 13.30
CA ASP A 153 -5.64 14.51 13.34
C ASP A 153 -5.65 13.06 12.81
N ALA A 154 -4.47 12.49 12.51
CA ALA A 154 -4.31 11.16 11.93
C ALA A 154 -5.05 10.06 12.71
N VAL A 155 -5.02 10.13 14.04
CA VAL A 155 -5.70 9.15 14.91
C VAL A 155 -7.22 9.23 14.77
N ASN A 156 -7.78 10.44 14.68
CA ASN A 156 -9.22 10.61 14.52
C ASN A 156 -9.67 10.15 13.13
N LEU A 157 -8.91 10.49 12.08
CA LEU A 157 -9.15 9.97 10.73
C LEU A 157 -9.17 8.44 10.69
N ALA A 158 -8.16 7.79 11.28
CA ALA A 158 -8.09 6.33 11.35
C ALA A 158 -9.27 5.73 12.13
N LYS A 159 -9.69 6.36 13.25
CA LYS A 159 -10.87 5.95 14.02
C LYS A 159 -12.15 6.08 13.19
N SER A 160 -12.37 7.20 12.51
CA SER A 160 -13.57 7.42 11.68
C SER A 160 -13.66 6.38 10.55
N VAL A 161 -12.55 6.08 9.87
CA VAL A 161 -12.51 5.01 8.85
C VAL A 161 -12.83 3.65 9.47
N LYS A 162 -12.26 3.31 10.63
CA LYS A 162 -12.54 2.05 11.32
C LYS A 162 -14.01 1.92 11.73
N GLU A 163 -14.54 2.95 12.39
CA GLU A 163 -15.90 2.97 12.94
C GLU A 163 -16.95 2.83 11.84
N ILE A 164 -16.80 3.57 10.74
CA ILE A 164 -17.78 3.48 9.64
C ILE A 164 -17.80 2.09 9.00
N LEU A 165 -16.63 1.47 8.80
CA LEU A 165 -16.54 0.14 8.19
C LEU A 165 -17.20 -0.91 9.09
N ILE A 166 -16.87 -0.91 10.39
CA ILE A 166 -17.44 -1.85 11.36
C ILE A 166 -18.96 -1.69 11.48
N THR A 167 -19.44 -0.45 11.54
CA THR A 167 -20.89 -0.16 11.66
C THR A 167 -21.68 -0.64 10.44
N HIS A 168 -21.03 -0.71 9.27
CA HIS A 168 -21.61 -1.25 8.04
C HIS A 168 -21.31 -2.75 7.84
N GLY A 169 -20.89 -3.46 8.89
CA GLY A 169 -20.69 -4.92 8.86
C GLY A 169 -19.41 -5.37 8.16
N ILE A 170 -18.46 -4.46 7.88
CA ILE A 170 -17.19 -4.79 7.24
C ILE A 170 -16.17 -5.17 8.30
N ALA A 171 -15.70 -6.42 8.25
CA ALA A 171 -14.67 -6.91 9.15
C ALA A 171 -13.28 -6.40 8.74
N ILE A 172 -12.51 -5.90 9.70
CA ILE A 172 -11.12 -5.49 9.50
C ILE A 172 -10.22 -6.61 10.03
N LYS A 173 -9.36 -7.14 9.16
CA LYS A 173 -8.44 -8.25 9.47
C LYS A 173 -7.07 -8.02 8.83
N PRO A 174 -6.00 -8.57 9.41
CA PRO A 174 -4.71 -8.62 8.73
C PRO A 174 -4.82 -9.43 7.42
N PHE A 175 -4.25 -8.90 6.33
CA PHE A 175 -4.19 -9.64 5.06
C PHE A 175 -3.17 -10.80 5.11
N THR A 176 -2.20 -10.74 6.01
CA THR A 176 -1.16 -11.77 6.17
C THR A 176 -1.74 -13.11 6.63
N SER A 177 -2.73 -13.08 7.53
CA SER A 177 -3.45 -14.27 8.01
C SER A 177 -4.42 -14.83 6.95
N ALA A 178 -5.00 -13.96 6.11
CA ALA A 178 -5.93 -14.36 5.05
C ALA A 178 -5.24 -15.03 3.85
N ILE A 179 -3.96 -14.74 3.61
CA ILE A 179 -3.16 -15.27 2.48
C ILE A 179 -2.33 -16.50 2.93
N GLY A 180 -2.70 -17.15 4.04
CA GLY A 180 -2.15 -18.45 4.44
C GLY A 180 -0.75 -18.41 5.06
N ILE A 181 -0.30 -17.27 5.60
CA ILE A 181 0.85 -17.28 6.52
C ILE A 181 0.34 -17.88 7.82
N LYS A 182 0.67 -19.16 8.09
CA LYS A 182 0.39 -19.78 9.38
C LYS A 182 1.06 -18.94 10.46
N GLU A 183 0.26 -18.42 11.39
CA GLU A 183 0.75 -17.88 12.65
C GLU A 183 1.57 -19.00 13.32
N ALA A 184 2.78 -18.66 13.74
CA ALA A 184 3.68 -19.57 14.45
C ALA A 184 3.45 -19.43 15.96
#